data_AF-A0A0B2RL12-F1
#
_entry.id   AF-A0A0B2RL12-F1
#
_cell.length_a   1.000
_cell.length_b   1.000
_cell.length_c   1.000
_cell.angle_alpha   90.00
_cell.angle_beta   90.00
_cell.angle_gamma   90.00
#
_symmetry.space_group_name_H-M   'P 1'
#
loop_
_entity.id
_entity.type
_entity.pdbx_description
1 polymer ?
#
loop_
_entity_poly.entity_id
_entity_poly.type
_entity_poly.pdbx_seq_one_letter_code
_entity_poly.pdbx_strand_id
1 'polypeptide(L)'
;MNMFPMNRIRTMMKGEDPDMRVSQEAMLAINNAVEKFLEQFTQEAYAFCVRDRKKCLNYDHRGNVLSISEFNDIQNWVDTIV
;
A
#
# COMPACT_ATOMS: atom_id res chain seq x y z
N MET A 1 18.13 7.75 -4.59
CA MET A 1 16.66 7.62 -4.67
C MET A 1 16.36 6.14 -4.58
N ASN A 2 15.72 5.68 -3.50
CA ASN A 2 15.45 4.26 -3.28
C ASN A 2 14.19 3.89 -4.07
N MET A 3 14.37 3.29 -5.25
CA MET A 3 13.25 2.81 -6.06
C MET A 3 12.72 1.49 -5.51
N PHE A 4 11.39 1.30 -5.56
CA PHE A 4 10.79 0.01 -5.27
C PHE A 4 11.42 -1.09 -6.14
N PRO A 5 11.56 -2.32 -5.61
CA PRO A 5 12.19 -3.42 -6.34
C PRO A 5 11.29 -3.89 -7.49
N MET A 6 11.45 -3.30 -8.67
CA MET A 6 10.66 -3.60 -9.88
C MET A 6 10.56 -5.09 -10.20
N ASN A 7 11.67 -5.83 -10.04
CA ASN A 7 11.67 -7.27 -10.28
C ASN A 7 10.74 -8.01 -9.31
N ARG A 8 10.66 -7.55 -8.06
CA ARG A 8 9.78 -8.15 -7.05
C ARG A 8 8.31 -7.90 -7.40
N ILE A 9 7.97 -6.68 -7.79
CA ILE A 9 6.61 -6.32 -8.23
C ILE A 9 6.20 -7.16 -9.44
N ARG A 10 7.09 -7.30 -10.43
CA ARG A 10 6.85 -8.16 -11.60
C ARG A 10 6.63 -9.63 -11.20
N THR A 11 7.41 -10.15 -10.26
CA THR A 11 7.23 -11.52 -9.75
C THR A 11 5.88 -11.68 -9.04
N MET A 12 5.43 -10.69 -8.26
CA MET A 12 4.11 -10.72 -7.62
C MET A 12 3.00 -10.77 -8.67
N MET A 13 3.04 -9.88 -9.67
CA MET A 13 2.07 -9.85 -10.76
C MET A 13 1.99 -11.17 -11.53
N LYS A 14 3.15 -11.78 -11.83
CA LYS A 14 3.22 -13.09 -12.50
C LYS A 14 2.79 -14.26 -11.63
N GLY A 15 2.78 -14.10 -10.30
CA GLY A 15 2.26 -15.10 -9.38
C GLY A 15 0.75 -15.26 -9.52
N GLU A 16 0.05 -14.16 -9.80
CA GLU A 16 -1.41 -14.15 -10.04
C GLU A 16 -1.76 -14.57 -11.47
N ASP A 17 -1.03 -14.05 -12.47
CA ASP A 17 -1.19 -14.42 -13.88
C ASP A 17 0.19 -14.64 -14.54
N PRO A 18 0.62 -15.91 -14.71
CA PRO A 18 1.92 -16.25 -15.31
C PRO A 18 2.11 -15.75 -16.75
N ASP A 19 1.01 -15.61 -17.50
CA ASP A 19 1.02 -15.21 -18.91
C ASP A 19 0.96 -13.68 -19.08
N MET A 20 0.71 -12.95 -17.99
CA MET A 20 0.63 -11.50 -18.01
C MET A 20 1.95 -10.85 -18.47
N ARG A 21 1.83 -10.07 -19.55
CA ARG A 21 2.91 -9.23 -20.06
C ARG A 21 2.72 -7.81 -19.55
N VAL A 22 3.75 -7.29 -18.89
CA VAL A 22 3.75 -5.94 -18.32
C VAL A 22 4.84 -5.12 -19.01
N SER A 23 4.46 -4.01 -19.64
CA SER A 23 5.42 -3.11 -20.28
C SER A 23 6.28 -2.38 -19.23
N GLN A 24 7.39 -1.78 -19.66
CA GLN A 24 8.25 -1.01 -18.75
C GLN A 24 7.55 0.25 -18.24
N GLU A 25 6.74 0.89 -19.07
CA GLU A 25 5.96 2.08 -18.72
C GLU A 25 4.88 1.73 -17.70
N ALA A 26 4.19 0.60 -17.88
CA ALA A 26 3.23 0.10 -16.90
C ALA A 26 3.91 -0.21 -15.56
N MET A 27 5.09 -0.85 -15.57
CA MET A 27 5.88 -1.08 -14.36
C MET A 27 6.25 0.23 -13.65
N LEU A 28 6.65 1.27 -14.39
CA LEU A 28 6.98 2.58 -13.83
C LEU A 28 5.76 3.26 -13.22
N ALA A 29 4.61 3.22 -13.91
CA ALA A 29 3.36 3.77 -13.40
C ALA A 29 2.93 3.07 -12.11
N ILE A 30 3.04 1.74 -12.05
CA ILE A 30 2.75 0.95 -10.84
C ILE A 30 3.68 1.34 -9.70
N ASN A 31 5.00 1.47 -9.94
CA ASN A 31 5.93 1.90 -8.88
C ASN A 31 5.55 3.28 -8.31
N ASN A 32 5.25 4.24 -9.20
CA ASN A 32 4.89 5.60 -8.78
C ASN A 32 3.56 5.61 -8.01
N ALA A 33 2.60 4.79 -8.43
CA ALA A 33 1.33 4.63 -7.74
C ALA A 33 1.51 4.02 -6.35
N VAL A 34 2.34 2.98 -6.22
CA VAL A 34 2.67 2.34 -4.93
C VAL A 34 3.38 3.32 -3.99
N GLU A 35 4.31 4.13 -4.51
CA GLU A 35 5.01 5.15 -3.73
C GLU A 35 4.03 6.19 -3.18
N LYS A 36 3.19 6.77 -4.04
CA LYS A 36 2.17 7.75 -3.64
C LYS A 36 1.14 7.15 -2.67
N PHE A 37 0.75 5.91 -2.91
CA PHE A 37 -0.16 5.18 -2.04
C PHE A 37 0.42 5.04 -0.63
N LEU A 38 1.65 4.56 -0.49
CA LEU A 38 2.29 4.40 0.82
C LEU A 38 2.51 5.74 1.52
N GLU A 39 2.87 6.79 0.78
CA GLU A 39 2.99 8.14 1.33
C GLU A 39 1.65 8.60 1.92
N GLN A 40 0.56 8.58 1.15
CA GLN A 40 -0.76 9.00 1.64
C GLN A 40 -1.24 8.11 2.80
N PHE A 41 -1.12 6.80 2.66
CA PHE A 41 -1.56 5.84 3.67
C PHE A 41 -0.84 6.05 5.01
N THR A 42 0.48 6.26 4.97
CA THR A 42 1.26 6.49 6.19
C THR A 42 1.01 7.87 6.80
N GLN A 43 0.74 8.90 6.00
CA GLN A 43 0.32 10.21 6.48
C GLN A 43 -1.01 10.15 7.24
N GLU A 44 -2.01 9.44 6.70
CA GLU A 44 -3.28 9.24 7.41
C GLU A 44 -3.10 8.42 8.69
N ALA A 45 -2.31 7.35 8.65
CA ALA A 45 -1.97 6.56 9.85
C ALA A 45 -1.30 7.42 10.93
N TYR A 46 -0.42 8.32 10.51
CA TYR A 46 0.25 9.25 11.40
C TYR A 46 -0.71 10.29 11.98
N ALA A 47 -1.67 10.79 11.20
CA ALA A 47 -2.70 11.70 11.70
C ALA A 47 -3.51 11.10 12.86
N PHE A 48 -3.86 9.81 12.77
CA PHE A 48 -4.49 9.08 13.89
C PHE A 48 -3.54 8.91 15.08
N CYS A 49 -2.27 8.58 14.84
CA CYS A 49 -1.27 8.45 15.91
C CYS A 49 -1.09 9.75 16.71
N VAL A 50 -1.04 10.89 16.03
CA VAL A 50 -0.95 12.22 16.65
C VAL A 50 -2.22 12.52 17.45
N ARG A 51 -3.40 12.21 16.91
CA ARG A 51 -4.69 12.35 17.60
C ARG A 51 -4.71 11.55 18.90
N ASP A 52 -4.20 10.32 18.86
CA ASP A 52 -4.07 9.43 20.01
C ASP A 52 -2.92 9.82 20.96
N ARG A 53 -2.16 10.89 20.66
CA ARG A 53 -0.97 11.36 21.39
C ARG A 53 0.11 10.29 21.56
N LYS A 54 0.18 9.34 20.63
CA LYS A 54 1.20 8.28 20.61
C LYS A 54 2.40 8.73 19.78
N LYS A 55 3.57 8.16 20.10
CA LYS A 55 4.84 8.45 19.42
C LYS A 55 5.23 7.40 18.38
N CYS A 56 4.44 6.34 18.25
CA CYS A 56 4.70 5.22 17.35
C CYS A 56 3.40 4.79 16.67
N LEU A 57 3.48 4.46 15.37
CA LEU A 57 2.42 3.77 14.67
C LEU A 57 2.26 2.36 15.25
N ASN A 58 1.05 2.02 15.69
CA ASN A 58 0.69 0.69 16.15
C ASN A 58 -0.35 0.09 15.20
N TYR A 59 -0.59 -1.21 15.35
CA TYR A 59 -1.51 -1.96 14.49
C TYR A 59 -2.95 -1.46 14.61
N ASP A 60 -3.34 -0.93 15.77
CA ASP A 60 -4.69 -0.40 16.03
C ASP A 60 -5.00 0.85 15.20
N HIS A 61 -3.98 1.67 14.86
CA HIS A 61 -4.18 2.83 13.98
C HIS A 61 -4.51 2.43 12.54
N ARG A 62 -4.24 1.18 12.14
CA ARG A 62 -4.55 0.68 10.79
C ARG A 62 -6.05 0.62 10.55
N GLY A 63 -6.83 0.12 11.53
CA GLY A 63 -8.29 0.03 11.41
C GLY A 63 -8.94 1.40 11.22
N ASN A 64 -8.36 2.45 11.82
CA ASN A 64 -8.82 3.82 11.62
C ASN A 64 -8.54 4.33 10.20
N VAL A 65 -7.38 4.03 9.62
CA VAL A 65 -7.06 4.42 8.23
C VAL A 65 -7.91 3.67 7.23
N LEU A 66 -8.13 2.38 7.45
CA LEU A 66 -8.95 1.56 6.56
C LEU A 66 -10.44 1.88 6.66
N SER A 67 -10.88 2.63 7.68
CA SER A 67 -12.25 3.18 7.77
C SER A 67 -12.46 4.43 6.92
N ILE A 68 -11.40 5.01 6.37
CA ILE A 68 -11.48 6.12 5.41
C ILE A 68 -11.97 5.56 4.08
N SER A 69 -13.00 6.20 3.48
CA SER A 69 -13.66 5.71 2.26
C SER A 69 -12.72 5.46 1.08
N GLU A 70 -11.61 6.19 1.01
CA GLU A 70 -10.57 6.05 -0.02
C GLU A 70 -9.74 4.76 0.12
N PHE A 71 -9.73 4.14 1.30
CA PHE A 71 -8.99 2.91 1.61
C PHE A 71 -9.89 1.71 1.95
N ASN A 72 -11.22 1.89 1.95
CA ASN A 72 -12.17 0.83 2.28
C ASN A 72 -12.02 -0.43 1.42
N ASP A 73 -11.67 -0.28 0.14
CA ASP A 73 -11.47 -1.43 -0.77
C ASP A 73 -10.29 -2.33 -0.33
N ILE A 74 -9.36 -1.78 0.45
CA ILE A 74 -8.18 -2.49 0.98
C ILE A 74 -8.50 -3.22 2.29
N GLN A 75 -9.55 -2.81 3.01
CA GLN A 75 -10.00 -3.46 4.26
C GLN A 75 -10.31 -4.95 4.01
N ASN A 76 -11.08 -5.25 2.96
CA ASN A 76 -11.43 -6.62 2.59
C ASN A 76 -10.20 -7.49 2.27
N TRP A 77 -9.16 -6.88 1.67
CA TRP A 77 -7.92 -7.59 1.36
C TRP A 77 -7.09 -7.86 2.62
N VAL A 78 -7.01 -6.91 3.54
CA VAL A 78 -6.32 -7.06 4.82
C VAL A 78 -6.95 -8.16 5.68
N ASP A 79 -8.29 -8.22 5.74
CA ASP A 79 -9.03 -9.23 6.50
C ASP A 79 -8.88 -10.65 5.94
N THR A 80 -8.39 -10.78 4.70
CA THR A 80 -8.15 -12.09 4.06
C THR A 80 -6.73 -12.62 4.36
N ILE A 81 -5.80 -11.77 4.80
CA ILE A 81 -4.37 -12.11 4.92
C ILE A 81 -3.89 -12.17 6.38
N VAL A 82 -4.60 -11.52 7.30
CA VAL A 82 -4.30 -11.49 8.76
C VAL A 82 -5.29 -12.39 9.50
#